data_AF-A0A8H9IPL0-F1
#
_entry.id   AF-A0A8H9IPL0-F1
#
_cell.length_a   1.000
_cell.length_b   1.000
_cell.length_c   1.000
_cell.angle_alpha   90.00
_cell.angle_beta   90.00
_cell.angle_gamma   90.00
#
_symmetry.space_group_name_H-M   'P 1'
#
loop_
_entity.id
_entity.type
_entity.pdbx_description
1 polymer ?
#
loop_
_entity_poly.entity_id
_entity_poly.type
_entity_poly.pdbx_seq_one_letter_code
_entity_poly.pdbx_strand_id
1 'polypeptide(L)'
;MEQLAAKYPDIVDYYLHGGRGRIEHAFTTVSAYFSLSGTQTGLDVPTVTARLDTALAVLDTDPHYRYELRFGQGEPPGLVERPMLLMTWMSGHRDTGRWTAVDIIARCRASTQVRPITVSGEFIAETGSDFAEALQDFHSYGTPFHSPPGAYRGEIDAPGGLGGQLGHGTISMLPHPDNLGDNPEMHLQVVSPDGAVLAGVNVNRVDRSAGRDGVRVVLEEEHHVFRLEDRYNLAGNRGNRTLSFGTFSGQPVTAIRSALKFLAHCRAPNVGRLSIRHTPPEHGTIDPNLAFDWPEEMQDELRSLTEAIESLSVIQQHTSSPIRVPDWADVTNNQIADWHFVAAILSGHEAARRYPEGHCLIVELSTDTVVPEGTFAVTVPLFTQIGPQRIELGHVEAWLTDPITIERRTQGDHTYHAVTTLDRRVRYRLSDAATSAVQEENHADDEPTSA
;
A
#
# COMPACT_ATOMS: atom_id res chain seq x y z
N MET A 1 -21.84 -12.64 55.14
CA MET A 1 -22.00 -11.44 54.31
C MET A 1 -21.39 -10.20 54.97
N GLU A 2 -21.59 -9.96 56.26
CA GLU A 2 -21.07 -8.78 56.97
C GLU A 2 -19.53 -8.62 56.95
N GLN A 3 -18.76 -9.70 57.01
CA GLN A 3 -17.28 -9.63 56.98
C GLN A 3 -16.67 -9.20 55.62
N LEU A 4 -17.37 -9.44 54.50
CA LEU A 4 -16.91 -8.99 53.18
C LEU A 4 -17.31 -7.53 52.91
N ALA A 5 -18.47 -7.11 53.42
CA ALA A 5 -18.93 -5.72 53.37
C ALA A 5 -17.99 -4.76 54.11
N ALA A 6 -17.40 -5.19 55.24
CA ALA A 6 -16.44 -4.39 56.00
C ALA A 6 -15.08 -4.21 55.28
N LYS A 7 -14.71 -5.14 54.37
CA LYS A 7 -13.41 -5.10 53.67
C LYS A 7 -13.42 -4.24 52.41
N TYR A 8 -14.60 -4.02 51.83
CA TYR A 8 -14.78 -3.25 50.59
C TYR A 8 -15.96 -2.28 50.72
N PRO A 9 -15.83 -1.23 51.57
CA PRO A 9 -16.92 -0.31 51.87
C PRO A 9 -17.44 0.41 50.61
N ASP A 10 -16.56 0.75 49.67
CA ASP A 10 -16.93 1.45 48.44
C ASP A 10 -17.85 0.61 47.53
N ILE A 11 -17.69 -0.73 47.51
CA ILE A 11 -18.56 -1.62 46.75
C ILE A 11 -19.98 -1.61 47.35
N VAL A 12 -20.07 -1.68 48.67
CA VAL A 12 -21.35 -1.66 49.39
C VAL A 12 -22.04 -0.31 49.21
N ASP A 13 -21.27 0.77 49.28
CA ASP A 13 -21.76 2.12 49.08
C ASP A 13 -22.27 2.36 47.66
N TYR A 14 -21.50 1.89 46.66
CA TYR A 14 -21.83 1.98 45.24
C TYR A 14 -23.20 1.37 44.91
N TYR A 15 -23.46 0.15 45.37
CA TYR A 15 -24.68 -0.59 45.02
C TYR A 15 -25.89 -0.31 45.92
N LEU A 16 -25.67 0.00 47.20
CA LEU A 16 -26.76 0.01 48.20
C LEU A 16 -27.02 1.38 48.84
N HIS A 17 -26.06 2.31 48.80
CA HIS A 17 -26.15 3.58 49.54
C HIS A 17 -25.96 4.83 48.65
N GLY A 18 -26.25 4.68 47.35
CA GLY A 18 -26.28 5.79 46.40
C GLY A 18 -24.91 6.28 45.94
N GLY A 19 -23.83 5.51 46.19
CA GLY A 19 -22.49 5.83 45.69
C GLY A 19 -22.45 6.02 44.18
N ARG A 20 -23.18 5.18 43.42
CA ARG A 20 -23.36 5.33 41.97
C ARG A 20 -23.86 6.73 41.58
N GLY A 21 -24.93 7.21 42.21
CA GLY A 21 -25.50 8.53 41.91
C GLY A 21 -24.55 9.68 42.27
N ARG A 22 -23.74 9.52 43.33
CA ARG A 22 -22.71 10.51 43.68
C ARG A 22 -21.59 10.57 42.63
N ILE A 23 -21.17 9.42 42.10
CA ILE A 23 -20.20 9.34 41.01
C ILE A 23 -20.74 10.02 39.75
N GLU A 24 -22.00 9.75 39.37
CA GLU A 24 -22.67 10.41 38.23
C GLU A 24 -22.75 11.94 38.41
N HIS A 25 -23.07 12.42 39.62
CA HIS A 25 -23.12 13.84 39.93
C HIS A 25 -21.75 14.51 39.93
N ALA A 26 -20.72 13.85 40.50
CA ALA A 26 -19.36 14.34 40.48
C ALA A 26 -18.84 14.46 39.05
N PHE A 27 -19.13 13.48 38.20
CA PHE A 27 -18.78 13.54 36.79
C PHE A 27 -19.46 14.71 36.05
N THR A 28 -20.76 14.89 36.27
CA THR A 28 -21.51 16.01 35.68
C THR A 28 -20.91 17.35 36.10
N THR A 29 -20.49 17.46 37.36
CA THR A 29 -19.83 18.64 37.91
C THR A 29 -18.51 18.94 37.20
N VAL A 30 -17.66 17.92 37.02
CA VAL A 30 -16.39 18.04 36.27
C VAL A 30 -16.67 18.48 34.83
N SER A 31 -17.59 17.81 34.14
CA SER A 31 -17.94 18.11 32.75
C SER A 31 -18.54 19.49 32.55
N ALA A 32 -19.30 20.01 33.53
CA ALA A 32 -19.89 21.35 33.49
C ALA A 32 -18.85 22.46 33.64
N TYR A 33 -17.75 22.24 34.36
CA TYR A 33 -16.64 23.21 34.42
C TYR A 33 -15.91 23.33 33.09
N PHE A 34 -16.01 22.32 32.23
CA PHE A 34 -15.24 22.23 30.99
C PHE A 34 -16.08 22.45 29.73
N SER A 35 -17.38 22.18 29.79
CA SER A 35 -18.36 22.58 28.77
C SER A 35 -18.69 24.06 28.95
N LEU A 36 -17.93 24.96 28.31
CA LEU A 36 -18.13 26.41 28.34
C LEU A 36 -19.43 26.87 27.63
N SER A 37 -20.58 26.45 28.15
CA SER A 37 -21.92 26.99 27.78
C SER A 37 -22.57 27.78 28.92
N GLY A 38 -21.93 27.84 30.09
CA GLY A 38 -22.35 28.69 31.20
C GLY A 38 -21.35 29.82 31.42
N THR A 39 -21.80 31.06 31.33
CA THR A 39 -21.16 32.25 31.88
C THR A 39 -20.97 32.09 33.40
N GLN A 40 -19.97 31.33 33.83
CA GLN A 40 -19.47 31.34 35.21
C GLN A 40 -18.50 32.52 35.32
N THR A 41 -19.04 33.74 35.42
CA THR A 41 -18.23 34.92 35.67
C THR A 41 -17.62 34.83 37.07
N GLY A 42 -16.29 34.82 37.16
CA GLY A 42 -15.56 35.10 38.40
C GLY A 42 -15.06 33.88 39.19
N LEU A 43 -14.90 32.70 38.59
CA LEU A 43 -14.17 31.61 39.25
C LEU A 43 -12.65 31.79 39.00
N ASP A 44 -11.88 31.88 40.08
CA ASP A 44 -10.43 31.82 39.99
C ASP A 44 -9.93 30.38 39.80
N VAL A 45 -8.71 30.23 39.28
CA VAL A 45 -8.09 28.92 39.03
C VAL A 45 -8.08 28.05 40.30
N PRO A 46 -7.71 28.57 41.50
CA PRO A 46 -7.75 27.78 42.73
C PRO A 46 -9.13 27.21 43.08
N THR A 47 -10.21 27.98 42.90
CA THR A 47 -11.57 27.49 43.17
C THR A 47 -11.95 26.39 42.19
N VAL A 48 -11.60 26.54 40.91
CA VAL A 48 -11.84 25.48 39.91
C VAL A 48 -11.04 24.23 40.26
N THR A 49 -9.75 24.37 40.60
CA THR A 49 -8.89 23.25 41.02
C THR A 49 -9.43 22.53 42.25
N ALA A 50 -9.82 23.24 43.32
CA ALA A 50 -10.36 22.61 44.53
C ALA A 50 -11.67 21.85 44.26
N ARG A 51 -12.53 22.38 43.38
CA ARG A 51 -13.77 21.70 42.97
C ARG A 51 -13.49 20.48 42.10
N LEU A 52 -12.47 20.54 41.24
CA LEU A 52 -11.99 19.39 40.49
C LEU A 52 -11.40 18.33 41.41
N ASP A 53 -10.56 18.69 42.38
CA ASP A 53 -10.00 17.76 43.35
C ASP A 53 -11.09 17.03 44.14
N THR A 54 -12.14 17.75 44.56
CA THR A 54 -13.29 17.16 45.24
C THR A 54 -14.01 16.16 44.34
N ALA A 55 -14.26 16.53 43.08
CA ALA A 55 -14.98 15.66 42.17
C ALA A 55 -14.13 14.46 41.72
N LEU A 56 -12.83 14.63 41.54
CA LEU A 56 -11.87 13.56 41.28
C LEU A 56 -11.80 12.58 42.45
N ALA A 57 -11.80 13.06 43.69
CA ALA A 57 -11.85 12.20 44.87
C ALA A 57 -13.11 11.33 44.91
N VAL A 58 -14.27 11.87 44.49
CA VAL A 58 -15.51 11.09 44.36
C VAL A 58 -15.40 10.08 43.21
N LEU A 59 -14.86 10.47 42.05
CA LEU A 59 -14.68 9.56 40.92
C LEU A 59 -13.73 8.39 41.26
N ASP A 60 -12.74 8.60 42.13
CA ASP A 60 -11.82 7.54 42.55
C ASP A 60 -12.49 6.49 43.45
N THR A 61 -13.67 6.77 44.00
CA THR A 61 -14.46 5.77 44.76
C THR A 61 -15.20 4.77 43.88
N ASP A 62 -15.21 4.93 42.55
CA ASP A 62 -15.78 3.92 41.65
C ASP A 62 -14.96 2.61 41.76
N PRO A 63 -15.56 1.51 42.25
CA PRO A 63 -14.84 0.27 42.48
C PRO A 63 -14.49 -0.47 41.17
N HIS A 64 -15.11 -0.10 40.05
CA HIS A 64 -14.95 -0.78 38.77
C HIS A 64 -14.03 -0.01 37.82
N TYR A 65 -14.11 1.33 37.83
CA TYR A 65 -13.49 2.18 36.83
C TYR A 65 -12.61 3.28 37.42
N ARG A 66 -11.61 3.68 36.64
CA ARG A 66 -10.84 4.91 36.81
C ARG A 66 -11.14 5.82 35.64
N TYR A 67 -11.19 7.12 35.92
CA TYR A 67 -11.46 8.16 34.93
C TYR A 67 -10.22 9.03 34.78
N GLU A 68 -9.81 9.27 33.54
CA GLU A 68 -8.71 10.19 33.23
C GLU A 68 -9.18 11.24 32.24
N LEU A 69 -8.95 12.52 32.58
CA LEU A 69 -9.40 13.64 31.78
C LEU A 69 -8.27 14.18 30.91
N ARG A 70 -8.60 14.48 29.66
CA ARG A 70 -7.69 15.07 28.67
C ARG A 70 -8.34 16.28 28.01
N PHE A 71 -7.50 17.22 27.64
CA PHE A 71 -7.92 18.50 27.06
C PHE A 71 -6.96 18.86 25.94
N GLY A 72 -7.46 19.55 24.93
CA GLY A 72 -6.61 20.11 23.90
C GLY A 72 -7.33 21.05 22.98
N GLN A 73 -6.58 21.52 21.99
CA GLN A 73 -7.05 22.39 20.93
C GLN A 73 -6.53 21.87 19.59
N GLY A 74 -7.31 22.06 18.53
CA GLY A 74 -7.01 21.57 17.19
C GLY A 74 -7.68 20.23 16.93
N GLU A 75 -7.03 19.41 16.11
CA GLU A 75 -7.51 18.07 15.82
C GLU A 75 -7.50 17.22 17.10
N PRO A 76 -8.62 16.60 17.47
CA PRO A 76 -8.64 15.67 18.59
C PRO A 76 -7.72 14.47 18.32
N PRO A 77 -7.05 13.92 19.35
CA PRO A 77 -6.23 12.74 19.18
C PRO A 77 -7.09 11.57 18.71
N GLY A 78 -6.52 10.73 17.85
CA GLY A 78 -7.15 9.48 17.41
C GLY A 78 -7.31 8.45 18.54
N LEU A 79 -7.49 7.19 18.14
CA LEU A 79 -7.52 6.05 19.08
C LEU A 79 -6.29 6.07 19.97
N VAL A 80 -6.50 5.97 21.29
CA VAL A 80 -5.42 5.95 22.27
C VAL A 80 -5.25 4.52 22.77
N GLU A 81 -4.05 3.97 22.61
CA GLU A 81 -3.73 2.65 23.14
C GLU A 81 -3.29 2.77 24.60
N ARG A 82 -4.11 2.22 25.50
CA ARG A 82 -3.78 2.14 26.93
C ARG A 82 -4.28 0.82 27.51
N PRO A 83 -3.51 0.20 28.43
CA PRO A 83 -3.96 -0.99 29.13
C PRO A 83 -5.31 -0.75 29.83
N MET A 84 -6.26 -1.66 29.60
CA MET A 84 -7.60 -1.65 30.23
C MET A 84 -8.49 -0.44 29.88
N LEU A 85 -8.13 0.38 28.88
CA LEU A 85 -9.05 1.40 28.36
C LEU A 85 -10.22 0.73 27.65
N LEU A 86 -11.45 1.09 28.03
CA LEU A 86 -12.67 0.53 27.43
C LEU A 86 -13.38 1.52 26.52
N MET A 87 -13.34 2.81 26.88
CA MET A 87 -14.09 3.85 26.19
C MET A 87 -13.39 5.19 26.41
N THR A 88 -13.30 5.99 25.36
CA THR A 88 -13.04 7.42 25.48
C THR A 88 -14.33 8.14 25.09
N TRP A 89 -14.91 8.89 26.03
CA TRP A 89 -15.96 9.84 25.71
C TRP A 89 -15.31 11.16 25.33
N MET A 90 -15.73 11.79 24.24
CA MET A 90 -15.14 13.04 23.77
C MET A 90 -16.20 14.02 23.31
N SER A 91 -16.01 15.28 23.67
CA SER A 91 -16.81 16.42 23.22
C SER A 91 -15.88 17.51 22.69
N GLY A 92 -16.24 18.09 21.55
CA GLY A 92 -15.45 19.13 20.89
C GLY A 92 -16.31 20.24 20.32
N HIS A 93 -15.79 21.47 20.37
CA HIS A 93 -16.39 22.64 19.75
C HIS A 93 -15.70 22.96 18.43
N ARG A 94 -16.40 22.75 17.30
CA ARG A 94 -15.88 23.01 15.95
C ARG A 94 -15.34 24.44 15.79
N ASP A 95 -16.02 25.43 16.35
CA ASP A 95 -15.65 26.84 16.16
C ASP A 95 -14.35 27.25 16.87
N THR A 96 -14.02 26.59 17.97
CA THR A 96 -12.83 26.94 18.77
C THR A 96 -11.70 25.93 18.62
N GLY A 97 -11.98 24.78 18.00
CA GLY A 97 -11.07 23.63 17.95
C GLY A 97 -10.79 23.01 19.33
N ARG A 98 -11.45 23.45 20.41
CA ARG A 98 -11.23 22.91 21.76
C ARG A 98 -11.99 21.62 21.92
N TRP A 99 -11.35 20.64 22.55
CA TRP A 99 -11.93 19.36 22.85
C TRP A 99 -11.59 18.91 24.27
N THR A 100 -12.48 18.10 24.81
CA THR A 100 -12.34 17.44 26.12
C THR A 100 -12.64 15.97 25.94
N ALA A 101 -11.81 15.12 26.54
CA ALA A 101 -11.95 13.68 26.49
C ALA A 101 -11.85 13.08 27.89
N VAL A 102 -12.59 12.01 28.11
CA VAL A 102 -12.60 11.23 29.35
C VAL A 102 -12.37 9.77 28.99
N ASP A 103 -11.24 9.25 29.44
CA ASP A 103 -10.87 7.86 29.30
C ASP A 103 -11.44 7.07 30.47
N ILE A 104 -12.25 6.04 30.17
CA ILE A 104 -12.83 5.11 31.14
C ILE A 104 -11.98 3.83 31.13
N ILE A 105 -11.23 3.62 32.21
CA ILE A 105 -10.24 2.55 32.34
C ILE A 105 -10.71 1.56 33.39
N ALA A 106 -10.84 0.29 33.03
CA ALA A 106 -11.19 -0.75 33.99
C ALA A 106 -10.06 -0.98 35.01
N ARG A 107 -10.40 -1.00 36.29
CA ARG A 107 -9.44 -1.31 37.36
C ARG A 107 -8.92 -2.76 37.30
N CYS A 108 -9.77 -3.67 36.82
CA CYS A 108 -9.41 -5.06 36.61
C CYS A 108 -10.32 -5.72 35.57
N ARG A 109 -9.96 -6.92 35.11
CA ARG A 109 -10.78 -7.70 34.16
C ARG A 109 -12.17 -8.03 34.70
N ALA A 110 -12.33 -8.21 36.01
CA ALA A 110 -13.66 -8.49 36.60
C ALA A 110 -14.60 -7.28 36.51
N SER A 111 -14.07 -6.04 36.47
CA SER A 111 -14.88 -4.83 36.30
C SER A 111 -15.73 -4.88 35.03
N THR A 112 -15.16 -5.40 33.94
CA THR A 112 -15.83 -5.48 32.63
C THR A 112 -16.95 -6.53 32.60
N GLN A 113 -16.95 -7.47 33.54
CA GLN A 113 -18.00 -8.49 33.67
C GLN A 113 -19.12 -8.04 34.61
N VAL A 114 -18.76 -7.34 35.69
CA VAL A 114 -19.70 -6.94 36.75
C VAL A 114 -20.47 -5.66 36.38
N ARG A 115 -19.82 -4.72 35.68
CA ARG A 115 -20.45 -3.47 35.23
C ARG A 115 -20.03 -3.17 33.78
N PRO A 116 -20.39 -4.00 32.78
CA PRO A 116 -19.98 -3.76 31.39
C PRO A 116 -20.44 -2.39 30.89
N ILE A 117 -19.65 -1.81 29.97
CA ILE A 117 -20.12 -0.72 29.11
C ILE A 117 -20.84 -1.37 27.93
N THR A 118 -22.09 -0.99 27.68
CA THR A 118 -22.89 -1.59 26.61
C THR A 118 -23.37 -0.52 25.63
N VAL A 119 -23.37 -0.87 24.35
CA VAL A 119 -23.94 -0.05 23.28
C VAL A 119 -25.03 -0.88 22.63
N SER A 120 -26.26 -0.36 22.60
CA SER A 120 -27.42 -1.06 22.06
C SER A 120 -28.22 -0.15 21.15
N GLY A 121 -28.67 -0.65 20.01
CA GLY A 121 -29.43 0.15 19.06
C GLY A 121 -29.65 -0.56 17.74
N GLU A 122 -30.12 0.21 16.77
CA GLU A 122 -30.47 -0.25 15.43
C GLU A 122 -29.80 0.63 14.37
N PHE A 123 -29.43 0.00 13.26
CA PHE A 123 -29.03 0.69 12.05
C PHE A 123 -30.22 0.83 11.11
N ILE A 124 -30.38 2.04 10.57
CA ILE A 124 -31.38 2.35 9.55
C ILE A 124 -30.66 2.31 8.20
N ALA A 125 -30.94 1.29 7.41
CA ALA A 125 -30.36 1.10 6.07
C ALA A 125 -31.47 0.78 5.07
N GLU A 126 -31.41 1.39 3.89
CA GLU A 126 -32.30 1.05 2.78
C GLU A 126 -31.87 -0.28 2.15
N THR A 127 -32.82 -1.16 1.90
CA THR A 127 -32.55 -2.46 1.25
C THR A 127 -31.89 -2.25 -0.10
N GLY A 128 -30.74 -2.90 -0.31
CA GLY A 128 -29.97 -2.79 -1.56
C GLY A 128 -29.04 -1.56 -1.63
N SER A 129 -28.95 -0.76 -0.57
CA SER A 129 -27.92 0.29 -0.48
C SER A 129 -26.54 -0.29 -0.15
N ASP A 130 -25.48 0.42 -0.55
CA ASP A 130 -24.09 0.10 -0.20
C ASP A 130 -23.90 -0.08 1.31
N PHE A 131 -24.62 0.71 2.12
CA PHE A 131 -24.56 0.59 3.58
C PHE A 131 -25.21 -0.70 4.08
N ALA A 132 -26.32 -1.14 3.47
CA ALA A 132 -26.93 -2.42 3.81
C ALA A 132 -25.99 -3.60 3.46
N GLU A 133 -25.29 -3.52 2.34
CA GLU A 133 -24.26 -4.50 1.97
C GLU A 133 -23.08 -4.48 2.95
N ALA A 134 -22.57 -3.30 3.31
CA ALA A 134 -21.48 -3.16 4.29
C ALA A 134 -21.85 -3.72 5.67
N LEU A 135 -23.10 -3.52 6.13
CA LEU A 135 -23.60 -4.13 7.37
C LEU A 135 -23.67 -5.66 7.29
N GLN A 136 -24.11 -6.18 6.14
CA GLN A 136 -24.15 -7.63 5.91
C GLN A 136 -22.74 -8.21 5.89
N ASP A 137 -21.79 -7.55 5.22
CA ASP A 137 -20.38 -7.94 5.19
C ASP A 137 -19.74 -7.89 6.58
N PHE A 138 -20.07 -6.87 7.38
CA PHE A 138 -19.66 -6.80 8.78
C PHE A 138 -20.19 -8.00 9.58
N HIS A 139 -21.47 -8.33 9.46
CA HIS A 139 -22.04 -9.45 10.20
C HIS A 139 -21.50 -10.81 9.72
N SER A 140 -21.36 -11.01 8.40
CA SER A 140 -20.91 -12.28 7.81
C SER A 140 -19.41 -12.51 7.98
N TYR A 141 -18.58 -11.48 7.79
CA TYR A 141 -17.11 -11.60 7.73
C TYR A 141 -16.34 -10.69 8.69
N GLY A 142 -17.03 -9.80 9.42
CA GLY A 142 -16.39 -8.83 10.31
C GLY A 142 -15.76 -7.65 9.55
N THR A 143 -16.15 -7.39 8.31
CA THR A 143 -15.62 -6.29 7.49
C THR A 143 -15.84 -4.94 8.17
N PRO A 144 -14.78 -4.13 8.39
CA PRO A 144 -14.91 -2.77 8.91
C PRO A 144 -15.90 -1.93 8.09
N PHE A 145 -16.66 -1.05 8.75
CA PHE A 145 -17.62 -0.19 8.06
C PHE A 145 -17.74 1.17 8.74
N HIS A 146 -18.21 2.15 7.98
CA HIS A 146 -18.64 3.44 8.48
C HIS A 146 -20.10 3.65 8.09
N SER A 147 -20.96 3.94 9.08
CA SER A 147 -22.35 4.25 8.78
C SER A 147 -22.49 5.66 8.18
N PRO A 148 -23.50 5.91 7.34
CA PRO A 148 -23.86 7.28 6.98
C PRO A 148 -24.22 8.12 8.21
N PRO A 149 -24.13 9.46 8.13
CA PRO A 149 -24.57 10.35 9.20
C PRO A 149 -26.03 10.11 9.59
N GLY A 150 -26.27 9.88 10.89
CA GLY A 150 -27.62 9.69 11.43
C GLY A 150 -28.25 8.33 11.15
N ALA A 151 -27.50 7.37 10.58
CA ALA A 151 -27.98 6.03 10.29
C ALA A 151 -28.08 5.12 11.52
N TYR A 152 -27.65 5.57 12.71
CA TYR A 152 -27.74 4.81 13.94
C TYR A 152 -28.64 5.48 14.98
N ARG A 153 -29.48 4.67 15.63
CA ARG A 153 -30.26 5.06 16.81
C ARG A 153 -30.03 4.05 17.93
N GLY A 154 -29.77 4.53 19.14
CA GLY A 154 -29.50 3.63 20.25
C GLY A 154 -29.26 4.33 21.57
N GLU A 155 -28.57 3.63 22.45
CA GLU A 155 -28.21 4.06 23.79
C GLU A 155 -26.84 3.47 24.14
N ILE A 156 -26.04 4.27 24.83
CA ILE A 156 -24.82 3.80 25.49
C ILE A 156 -25.12 3.75 26.99
N ASP A 157 -24.86 2.63 27.63
CA ASP A 157 -24.79 2.55 29.09
C ASP A 157 -23.31 2.54 29.51
N ALA A 158 -22.86 3.67 30.06
CA ALA A 158 -21.50 3.88 30.52
C ALA A 158 -21.51 4.44 31.96
N PRO A 159 -20.49 4.11 32.77
CA PRO A 159 -20.43 4.52 34.17
C PRO A 159 -20.18 6.04 34.28
N GLY A 160 -20.50 6.62 35.44
CA GLY A 160 -20.31 8.06 35.68
C GLY A 160 -21.25 8.97 34.90
N GLY A 161 -22.37 8.46 34.36
CA GLY A 161 -23.34 9.29 33.63
C GLY A 161 -22.88 9.68 32.22
N LEU A 162 -21.87 8.99 31.71
CA LEU A 162 -21.33 9.14 30.35
C LEU A 162 -22.16 8.39 29.28
N GLY A 163 -23.15 7.63 29.72
CA GLY A 163 -24.14 7.00 28.86
C GLY A 163 -25.25 7.96 28.43
N GLY A 164 -26.19 7.47 27.63
CA GLY A 164 -27.35 8.20 27.18
C GLY A 164 -27.82 7.79 25.79
N GLN A 165 -28.91 8.43 25.36
CA GLN A 165 -29.50 8.19 24.04
C GLN A 165 -28.66 8.77 22.90
N LEU A 166 -28.57 8.00 21.83
CA LEU A 166 -28.00 8.37 20.54
C LEU A 166 -29.13 8.45 19.51
N GLY A 167 -29.68 9.64 19.27
CA GLY A 167 -30.84 9.82 18.38
C GLY A 167 -30.51 9.86 16.88
N HIS A 168 -29.26 10.16 16.52
CA HIS A 168 -28.75 10.31 15.15
C HIS A 168 -27.23 10.12 15.14
N GLY A 169 -26.78 8.93 15.53
CA GLY A 169 -25.36 8.60 15.60
C GLY A 169 -24.76 8.25 14.24
N THR A 170 -23.44 8.39 14.16
CA THR A 170 -22.59 7.76 13.14
C THR A 170 -21.71 6.75 13.85
N ILE A 171 -21.67 5.51 13.38
CA ILE A 171 -20.81 4.46 13.94
C ILE A 171 -19.75 4.08 12.92
N SER A 172 -18.53 3.89 13.42
CA SER A 172 -17.45 3.26 12.66
C SER A 172 -17.01 2.01 13.40
N MET A 173 -16.95 0.89 12.70
CA MET A 173 -16.23 -0.30 13.14
C MET A 173 -14.91 -0.34 12.39
N LEU A 174 -13.81 -0.35 13.13
CA LEU A 174 -12.46 -0.32 12.58
C LEU A 174 -11.75 -1.66 12.86
N PRO A 175 -10.80 -2.07 12.02
CA PRO A 175 -10.02 -3.27 12.28
C PRO A 175 -9.16 -3.09 13.54
N HIS A 176 -8.94 -4.19 14.25
CA HIS A 176 -8.00 -4.19 15.37
C HIS A 176 -6.57 -4.42 14.82
N PRO A 177 -5.64 -3.47 15.03
CA PRO A 177 -4.35 -3.47 14.32
C PRO A 177 -3.51 -4.73 14.57
N ASP A 178 -3.62 -5.36 15.73
CA ASP A 178 -2.80 -6.51 16.11
C ASP A 178 -3.45 -7.87 15.80
N ASN A 179 -4.65 -7.91 15.22
CA ASN A 179 -5.36 -9.17 14.96
C ASN A 179 -5.10 -9.75 13.56
N LEU A 180 -3.86 -9.72 13.11
CA LEU A 180 -3.49 -10.30 11.82
C LEU A 180 -3.45 -11.83 11.89
N GLY A 181 -3.28 -12.41 13.07
CA GLY A 181 -3.06 -13.85 13.26
C GLY A 181 -1.63 -14.26 12.93
N ASP A 182 -1.34 -15.56 13.03
CA ASP A 182 0.03 -16.05 12.87
C ASP A 182 0.57 -15.85 11.45
N ASN A 183 1.88 -15.60 11.38
CA ASN A 183 2.67 -15.48 10.15
C ASN A 183 2.03 -14.53 9.11
N PRO A 184 1.91 -13.21 9.43
CA PRO A 184 1.32 -12.24 8.50
C PRO A 184 2.16 -12.06 7.23
N GLU A 185 3.46 -12.35 7.28
CA GLU A 185 4.36 -12.32 6.13
C GLU A 185 4.27 -13.61 5.32
N MET A 186 3.84 -13.49 4.07
CA MET A 186 3.58 -14.63 3.21
C MET A 186 4.30 -14.50 1.86
N HIS A 187 4.42 -15.64 1.18
CA HIS A 187 4.92 -15.74 -0.18
C HIS A 187 3.90 -16.48 -1.04
N LEU A 188 3.47 -15.83 -2.12
CA LEU A 188 2.53 -16.37 -3.11
C LEU A 188 3.29 -16.76 -4.37
N GLN A 189 2.98 -17.94 -4.91
CA GLN A 189 3.48 -18.39 -6.21
C GLN A 189 2.32 -18.69 -7.15
N VAL A 190 2.54 -18.43 -8.44
CA VAL A 190 1.72 -19.02 -9.51
C VAL A 190 2.41 -20.26 -10.02
N VAL A 191 1.66 -21.36 -10.08
CA VAL A 191 2.14 -22.68 -10.50
C VAL A 191 1.32 -23.15 -11.70
N SER A 192 1.99 -23.59 -12.76
CA SER A 192 1.34 -24.19 -13.93
C SER A 192 0.83 -25.60 -13.65
N PRO A 193 -0.05 -26.17 -14.51
CA PRO A 193 -0.58 -27.51 -14.33
C PRO A 193 0.45 -28.64 -14.27
N ASP A 194 1.63 -28.44 -14.85
CA ASP A 194 2.77 -29.37 -14.82
C ASP A 194 3.64 -29.23 -13.55
N GLY A 195 3.30 -28.28 -12.67
CA GLY A 195 3.99 -28.04 -11.40
C GLY A 195 5.13 -27.03 -11.47
N ALA A 196 5.41 -26.42 -12.63
CA ALA A 196 6.44 -25.39 -12.74
C ALA A 196 6.01 -24.07 -12.09
N VAL A 197 6.94 -23.40 -11.40
CA VAL A 197 6.69 -22.07 -10.81
C VAL A 197 6.89 -21.02 -11.90
N LEU A 198 5.83 -20.26 -12.20
CA LEU A 198 5.83 -19.23 -13.24
C LEU A 198 6.24 -17.85 -12.71
N ALA A 199 5.81 -17.53 -11.49
CA ALA A 199 6.09 -16.27 -10.80
C ALA A 199 5.87 -16.42 -9.30
N GLY A 200 6.46 -15.51 -8.52
CA GLY A 200 6.23 -15.43 -7.08
C GLY A 200 6.44 -14.02 -6.53
N VAL A 201 5.71 -13.71 -5.47
CA VAL A 201 5.67 -12.39 -4.83
C VAL A 201 5.56 -12.53 -3.32
N ASN A 202 6.11 -11.55 -2.61
CA ASN A 202 5.88 -11.40 -1.19
C ASN A 202 4.63 -10.57 -0.97
N VAL A 203 3.79 -11.02 -0.04
CA VAL A 203 2.61 -10.28 0.40
C VAL A 203 2.58 -10.24 1.92
N ASN A 204 2.00 -9.19 2.46
CA ASN A 204 1.74 -9.02 3.88
C ASN A 204 0.24 -9.08 4.11
N ARG A 205 -0.18 -9.84 5.13
CA ARG A 205 -1.52 -9.74 5.67
C ARG A 205 -1.62 -8.42 6.42
N VAL A 206 -2.36 -7.46 5.86
CA VAL A 206 -2.49 -6.11 6.43
C VAL A 206 -3.80 -5.92 7.18
N ASP A 207 -4.77 -6.82 6.97
CA ASP A 207 -6.03 -6.81 7.70
C ASP A 207 -6.63 -8.22 7.73
N ARG A 208 -7.36 -8.51 8.81
CA ARG A 208 -8.07 -9.77 9.01
C ARG A 208 -9.24 -9.54 9.95
N SER A 209 -10.39 -10.08 9.57
CA SER A 209 -11.56 -10.13 10.43
C SER A 209 -12.34 -11.43 10.27
N ALA A 210 -13.20 -11.70 11.24
CA ALA A 210 -14.09 -12.85 11.22
C ALA A 210 -15.49 -12.40 11.66
N GLY A 211 -16.50 -12.95 10.99
CA GLY A 211 -17.89 -12.75 11.33
C GLY A 211 -18.57 -14.09 11.59
N ARG A 212 -19.90 -14.09 11.51
CA ARG A 212 -20.71 -15.28 11.76
C ARG A 212 -20.47 -16.40 10.74
N ASP A 213 -20.30 -16.02 9.48
CA ASP A 213 -20.34 -16.96 8.35
C ASP A 213 -18.94 -17.35 7.87
N GLY A 214 -17.94 -16.50 8.14
CA GLY A 214 -16.63 -16.67 7.56
C GLY A 214 -15.58 -15.68 8.02
N VAL A 215 -14.50 -15.66 7.25
CA VAL A 215 -13.34 -14.81 7.48
C VAL A 215 -13.09 -13.90 6.29
N ARG A 216 -12.60 -12.70 6.59
CA ARG A 216 -12.04 -11.78 5.61
C ARG A 216 -10.54 -11.68 5.84
N VAL A 217 -9.77 -11.74 4.76
CA VAL A 217 -8.31 -11.62 4.78
C VAL A 217 -7.91 -10.63 3.70
N VAL A 218 -7.02 -9.70 4.06
CA VAL A 218 -6.52 -8.72 3.10
C VAL A 218 -5.01 -8.81 3.01
N LEU A 219 -4.54 -9.06 1.79
CA LEU A 219 -3.13 -9.20 1.46
C LEU A 219 -2.70 -8.03 0.61
N GLU A 220 -1.54 -7.47 0.93
CA GLU A 220 -0.94 -6.39 0.15
C GLU A 220 0.45 -6.82 -0.30
N GLU A 221 0.75 -6.62 -1.58
CA GLU A 221 2.07 -6.89 -2.14
C GLU A 221 3.12 -5.95 -1.51
N GLU A 222 4.35 -6.45 -1.35
CA GLU A 222 5.46 -5.79 -0.63
C GLU A 222 5.73 -4.35 -1.10
N HIS A 223 5.51 -4.05 -2.38
CA HIS A 223 5.70 -2.74 -2.99
C HIS A 223 4.37 -2.04 -3.30
N HIS A 224 3.27 -2.53 -2.74
CA HIS A 224 1.91 -1.98 -2.90
C HIS A 224 1.44 -1.92 -4.36
N VAL A 225 1.96 -2.80 -5.24
CA VAL A 225 1.52 -2.87 -6.64
C VAL A 225 0.06 -3.33 -6.73
N PHE A 226 -0.34 -4.24 -5.86
CA PHE A 226 -1.71 -4.70 -5.77
C PHE A 226 -2.10 -5.13 -4.35
N ARG A 227 -3.41 -5.24 -4.15
CA ARG A 227 -4.03 -5.73 -2.93
C ARG A 227 -5.10 -6.76 -3.28
N LEU A 228 -5.08 -7.86 -2.55
CA LEU A 228 -6.07 -8.94 -2.63
C LEU A 228 -6.94 -8.89 -1.39
N GLU A 229 -8.26 -8.92 -1.57
CA GLU A 229 -9.19 -9.11 -0.49
C GLU A 229 -10.00 -10.39 -0.72
N ASP A 230 -9.87 -11.31 0.22
CA ASP A 230 -10.55 -12.59 0.22
C ASP A 230 -11.63 -12.64 1.29
N ARG A 231 -12.80 -13.15 0.91
CA ARG A 231 -13.90 -13.45 1.83
C ARG A 231 -14.28 -14.91 1.66
N TYR A 232 -14.04 -15.70 2.70
CA TYR A 232 -14.30 -17.15 2.69
C TYR A 232 -15.45 -17.49 3.61
N ASN A 233 -16.54 -18.01 3.05
CA ASN A 233 -17.62 -18.64 3.79
C ASN A 233 -17.23 -20.08 4.12
N LEU A 234 -17.04 -20.35 5.41
CA LEU A 234 -16.50 -21.64 5.89
C LEU A 234 -17.53 -22.77 5.79
N ALA A 235 -18.82 -22.47 6.00
CA ALA A 235 -19.88 -23.47 5.97
C ALA A 235 -20.24 -23.92 4.54
N GLY A 236 -20.22 -22.97 3.59
CA GLY A 236 -20.56 -23.21 2.19
C GLY A 236 -19.37 -23.55 1.31
N ASN A 237 -18.13 -23.49 1.84
CA ASN A 237 -16.88 -23.63 1.08
C ASN A 237 -16.86 -22.76 -0.18
N ARG A 238 -17.26 -21.50 -0.03
CA ARG A 238 -17.29 -20.50 -1.11
C ARG A 238 -16.39 -19.34 -0.75
N GLY A 239 -15.58 -18.91 -1.70
CA GLY A 239 -14.73 -17.73 -1.59
C GLY A 239 -15.11 -16.69 -2.63
N ASN A 240 -14.97 -15.42 -2.29
CA ASN A 240 -14.86 -14.34 -3.26
C ASN A 240 -13.51 -13.66 -3.06
N ARG A 241 -12.84 -13.30 -4.16
CA ARG A 241 -11.57 -12.60 -4.18
C ARG A 241 -11.72 -11.34 -5.03
N THR A 242 -11.33 -10.21 -4.49
CA THR A 242 -11.22 -8.96 -5.25
C THR A 242 -9.75 -8.55 -5.35
N LEU A 243 -9.37 -7.99 -6.50
CA LEU A 243 -8.07 -7.38 -6.74
C LEU A 243 -8.26 -5.87 -6.91
N SER A 244 -7.42 -5.08 -6.26
CA SER A 244 -7.25 -3.67 -6.57
C SER A 244 -5.79 -3.36 -6.87
N PHE A 245 -5.54 -2.55 -7.89
CA PHE A 245 -4.21 -2.04 -8.21
C PHE A 245 -3.87 -0.85 -7.30
N GLY A 246 -2.63 -0.82 -6.83
CA GLY A 246 -2.06 0.37 -6.18
C GLY A 246 -1.31 1.24 -7.18
N THR A 247 -0.75 2.34 -6.68
CA THR A 247 0.09 3.23 -7.48
C THR A 247 1.54 2.80 -7.37
N PHE A 248 2.15 2.45 -8.50
CA PHE A 248 3.55 2.03 -8.57
C PHE A 248 4.43 2.98 -9.39
N SER A 249 3.87 4.07 -9.91
CA SER A 249 4.63 5.16 -10.53
C SER A 249 5.68 5.73 -9.55
N GLY A 250 6.87 6.00 -10.05
CA GLY A 250 7.99 6.49 -9.25
C GLY A 250 8.75 5.41 -8.47
N GLN A 251 8.26 4.18 -8.39
CA GLN A 251 8.98 3.08 -7.75
C GLN A 251 10.11 2.54 -8.64
N PRO A 252 11.16 1.90 -8.08
CA PRO A 252 12.19 1.24 -8.89
C PRO A 252 11.59 0.12 -9.77
N VAL A 253 11.96 0.06 -11.04
CA VAL A 253 11.42 -0.94 -11.98
C VAL A 253 11.69 -2.38 -11.53
N THR A 254 12.84 -2.61 -10.89
CA THR A 254 13.24 -3.93 -10.39
C THR A 254 12.39 -4.40 -9.20
N ALA A 255 11.79 -3.48 -8.45
CA ALA A 255 10.96 -3.79 -7.29
C ALA A 255 9.57 -4.30 -7.72
N ILE A 256 8.98 -3.68 -8.73
CA ILE A 256 7.60 -3.96 -9.15
C ILE A 256 7.47 -5.10 -10.17
N ARG A 257 8.58 -5.46 -10.82
CA ARG A 257 8.60 -6.46 -11.91
C ARG A 257 7.98 -7.78 -11.52
N SER A 258 8.35 -8.30 -10.35
CA SER A 258 7.85 -9.59 -9.85
C SER A 258 6.34 -9.56 -9.63
N ALA A 259 5.78 -8.43 -9.17
CA ALA A 259 4.36 -8.25 -8.93
C ALA A 259 3.54 -8.25 -10.23
N LEU A 260 3.99 -7.52 -11.25
CA LEU A 260 3.31 -7.50 -12.55
C LEU A 260 3.38 -8.85 -13.25
N LYS A 261 4.56 -9.49 -13.23
CA LYS A 261 4.73 -10.85 -13.76
C LYS A 261 3.82 -11.85 -13.06
N PHE A 262 3.68 -11.75 -11.73
CA PHE A 262 2.75 -12.58 -10.98
C PHE A 262 1.31 -12.39 -11.46
N LEU A 263 0.82 -11.15 -11.54
CA LEU A 263 -0.54 -10.86 -12.00
C LEU A 263 -0.78 -11.37 -13.44
N ALA A 264 0.19 -11.20 -14.34
CA ALA A 264 0.10 -11.69 -15.72
C ALA A 264 -0.06 -13.21 -15.82
N HIS A 265 0.38 -13.95 -14.80
CA HIS A 265 0.24 -15.41 -14.71
C HIS A 265 -0.98 -15.87 -13.91
N CYS A 266 -1.68 -15.00 -13.18
CA CYS A 266 -2.90 -15.31 -12.42
C CYS A 266 -4.12 -15.52 -13.33
N ARG A 267 -4.06 -16.57 -14.15
CA ARG A 267 -5.09 -16.98 -15.11
C ARG A 267 -5.21 -18.50 -15.15
N ALA A 268 -6.40 -19.01 -15.47
CA ALA A 268 -6.60 -20.44 -15.64
C ALA A 268 -5.71 -20.97 -16.79
N PRO A 269 -5.19 -22.21 -16.70
CA PRO A 269 -5.37 -23.20 -15.64
C PRO A 269 -4.34 -23.13 -14.50
N ASN A 270 -3.61 -22.02 -14.35
CA ASN A 270 -2.62 -21.90 -13.30
C ASN A 270 -3.28 -21.77 -11.92
N VAL A 271 -2.60 -22.27 -10.89
CA VAL A 271 -3.06 -22.24 -9.50
C VAL A 271 -2.09 -21.46 -8.62
N GLY A 272 -2.57 -21.02 -7.46
CA GLY A 272 -1.75 -20.40 -6.44
C GLY A 272 -1.10 -21.41 -5.51
N ARG A 273 0.04 -21.04 -4.95
CA ARG A 273 0.62 -21.67 -3.76
C ARG A 273 0.94 -20.60 -2.73
N LEU A 274 0.32 -20.69 -1.56
CA LEU A 274 0.53 -19.78 -0.43
C LEU A 274 1.43 -20.44 0.62
N SER A 275 2.51 -19.77 0.97
CA SER A 275 3.49 -20.24 1.95
C SER A 275 3.86 -19.13 2.94
N ILE A 276 4.42 -19.52 4.09
CA ILE A 276 5.00 -18.55 5.04
C ILE A 276 6.29 -18.01 4.41
N ARG A 277 6.50 -16.70 4.49
CA ARG A 277 7.71 -16.08 3.95
C ARG A 277 8.97 -16.70 4.59
N HIS A 278 10.03 -16.84 3.80
CA HIS A 278 11.31 -17.44 4.21
C HIS A 278 11.26 -18.93 4.62
N THR A 279 10.18 -19.64 4.28
CA THR A 279 10.09 -21.10 4.39
C THR A 279 10.08 -21.75 3.01
N PRO A 280 10.40 -23.07 2.90
CA PRO A 280 10.35 -23.76 1.62
C PRO A 280 8.93 -23.71 1.01
N PRO A 281 8.73 -23.03 -0.14
CA PRO A 281 7.40 -22.78 -0.69
C PRO A 281 6.62 -24.06 -1.02
N GLU A 282 7.30 -25.17 -1.31
CA GLU A 282 6.69 -26.47 -1.63
C GLU A 282 5.82 -27.06 -0.51
N HIS A 283 6.00 -26.60 0.74
CA HIS A 283 5.14 -26.96 1.87
C HIS A 283 3.90 -26.06 2.00
N GLY A 284 3.73 -25.09 1.10
CA GLY A 284 2.60 -24.18 1.06
C GLY A 284 1.28 -24.85 0.66
N THR A 285 0.19 -24.16 0.96
CA THR A 285 -1.18 -24.58 0.60
C THR A 285 -1.48 -24.19 -0.84
N ILE A 286 -2.07 -25.11 -1.61
CA ILE A 286 -2.54 -24.83 -2.97
C ILE A 286 -3.86 -24.07 -2.93
N ASP A 287 -3.93 -22.97 -3.68
CA ASP A 287 -5.14 -22.18 -3.94
C ASP A 287 -5.58 -22.39 -5.40
N PRO A 288 -6.58 -23.25 -5.66
CA PRO A 288 -7.05 -23.49 -7.01
C PRO A 288 -7.79 -22.29 -7.62
N ASN A 289 -8.13 -21.28 -6.81
CA ASN A 289 -8.94 -20.13 -7.21
C ASN A 289 -8.11 -18.84 -7.29
N LEU A 290 -6.78 -18.93 -7.47
CA LEU A 290 -5.93 -17.76 -7.67
C LEU A 290 -6.20 -17.04 -9.00
N ALA A 291 -6.63 -17.79 -10.01
CA ALA A 291 -6.87 -17.26 -11.35
C ALA A 291 -8.00 -16.22 -11.37
N PHE A 292 -7.79 -15.16 -12.14
CA PHE A 292 -8.81 -14.16 -12.45
C PHE A 292 -9.31 -14.33 -13.88
N ASP A 293 -10.59 -14.04 -14.09
CA ASP A 293 -11.20 -13.95 -15.42
C ASP A 293 -11.11 -12.51 -15.92
N TRP A 294 -9.93 -12.15 -16.43
CA TRP A 294 -9.66 -10.81 -16.93
C TRP A 294 -10.38 -10.56 -18.27
N PRO A 295 -11.02 -9.40 -18.47
CA PRO A 295 -11.41 -8.96 -19.81
C PRO A 295 -10.20 -8.92 -20.75
N GLU A 296 -10.38 -9.23 -22.04
CA GLU A 296 -9.30 -9.32 -23.02
C GLU A 296 -8.46 -8.03 -23.10
N GLU A 297 -9.12 -6.87 -23.09
CA GLU A 297 -8.47 -5.54 -23.07
C GLU A 297 -7.50 -5.40 -21.89
N MET A 298 -7.92 -5.81 -20.69
CA MET A 298 -7.11 -5.74 -19.48
C MET A 298 -5.94 -6.73 -19.51
N GLN A 299 -6.13 -7.91 -20.13
CA GLN A 299 -5.04 -8.86 -20.33
C GLN A 299 -3.95 -8.29 -21.24
N ASP A 300 -4.37 -7.64 -22.33
CA ASP A 300 -3.46 -7.03 -23.29
C ASP A 300 -2.72 -5.84 -22.69
N GLU A 301 -3.39 -5.01 -21.89
CA GLU A 301 -2.78 -3.92 -21.14
C GLU A 301 -1.75 -4.44 -20.13
N LEU A 302 -2.13 -5.43 -19.31
CA LEU A 302 -1.22 -6.01 -18.30
C LEU A 302 -0.01 -6.69 -18.94
N ARG A 303 -0.20 -7.38 -20.07
CA ARG A 303 0.89 -7.97 -20.86
C ARG A 303 1.83 -6.89 -21.37
N SER A 304 1.29 -5.86 -22.02
CA SER A 304 2.08 -4.75 -22.58
C SER A 304 2.87 -4.01 -21.50
N LEU A 305 2.23 -3.73 -20.36
CA LEU A 305 2.88 -3.14 -19.19
C LEU A 305 4.00 -4.04 -18.64
N THR A 306 3.74 -5.34 -18.49
CA THR A 306 4.73 -6.30 -17.97
C THR A 306 5.94 -6.38 -18.90
N GLU A 307 5.73 -6.47 -20.22
CA GLU A 307 6.81 -6.52 -21.21
C GLU A 307 7.65 -5.23 -21.22
N ALA A 308 7.01 -4.07 -21.06
CA ALA A 308 7.70 -2.79 -20.95
C ALA A 308 8.56 -2.71 -19.68
N ILE A 309 8.02 -3.12 -18.53
CA ILE A 309 8.76 -3.13 -17.25
C ILE A 309 9.91 -4.15 -17.28
N GLU A 310 9.75 -5.30 -17.94
CA GLU A 310 10.86 -6.23 -18.18
C GLU A 310 11.97 -5.58 -19.02
N SER A 311 11.61 -4.84 -20.07
CA SER A 311 12.57 -4.12 -20.91
C SER A 311 13.32 -3.04 -20.12
N LEU A 312 12.61 -2.26 -19.30
CA LEU A 312 13.23 -1.29 -18.40
C LEU A 312 14.13 -1.95 -17.36
N SER A 313 13.77 -3.14 -16.89
CA SER A 313 14.59 -3.92 -15.94
C SER A 313 15.87 -4.44 -16.58
N VAL A 314 15.84 -4.81 -17.86
CA VAL A 314 17.06 -5.10 -18.63
C VAL A 314 17.93 -3.85 -18.72
N ILE A 315 17.35 -2.71 -19.11
CA ILE A 315 18.09 -1.44 -19.24
C ILE A 315 18.73 -1.04 -17.91
N GLN A 316 18.04 -1.23 -16.77
CA GLN A 316 18.57 -0.97 -15.43
C GLN A 316 19.89 -1.71 -15.14
N GLN A 317 20.10 -2.90 -15.70
CA GLN A 317 21.33 -3.68 -15.49
C GLN A 317 22.56 -3.05 -16.18
N HIS A 318 22.34 -2.13 -17.11
CA HIS A 318 23.38 -1.45 -17.89
C HIS A 318 23.54 0.03 -17.53
N THR A 319 22.97 0.47 -16.40
CA THR A 319 23.12 1.84 -15.91
C THR A 319 23.19 1.89 -14.38
N SER A 320 24.00 2.82 -13.86
CA SER A 320 24.05 3.11 -12.41
C SER A 320 22.94 4.04 -11.95
N SER A 321 22.21 4.66 -12.88
CA SER A 321 21.08 5.55 -12.58
C SER A 321 19.83 4.71 -12.27
N PRO A 322 19.19 4.87 -11.09
CA PRO A 322 17.97 4.15 -10.78
C PRO A 322 16.82 4.55 -11.71
N ILE A 323 16.35 3.61 -12.49
CA ILE A 323 15.19 3.74 -13.36
C ILE A 323 13.94 3.55 -12.50
N ARG A 324 13.09 4.58 -12.52
CA ARG A 324 11.80 4.58 -11.86
C ARG A 324 10.70 4.40 -12.88
N VAL A 325 9.63 3.74 -12.47
CA VAL A 325 8.44 3.55 -13.30
C VAL A 325 7.86 4.93 -13.64
N PRO A 326 7.72 5.29 -14.92
CA PRO A 326 7.11 6.56 -15.32
C PRO A 326 5.61 6.55 -14.99
N ASP A 327 4.99 7.73 -14.99
CA ASP A 327 3.52 7.80 -15.02
C ASP A 327 3.03 7.20 -16.33
N TRP A 328 2.28 6.10 -16.25
CA TRP A 328 1.83 5.35 -17.41
C TRP A 328 0.89 6.16 -18.31
N ALA A 329 0.20 7.16 -17.75
CA ALA A 329 -0.64 8.07 -18.53
C ALA A 329 0.17 8.92 -19.54
N ASP A 330 1.44 9.17 -19.25
CA ASP A 330 2.35 9.98 -20.08
C ASP A 330 3.20 9.13 -21.04
N VAL A 331 3.13 7.80 -20.93
CA VAL A 331 3.94 6.89 -21.75
C VAL A 331 3.30 6.67 -23.12
N THR A 332 4.08 6.94 -24.16
CA THR A 332 3.67 6.72 -25.55
C THR A 332 4.12 5.34 -26.06
N ASN A 333 3.38 4.79 -27.03
CA ASN A 333 3.77 3.54 -27.71
C ASN A 333 5.16 3.62 -28.36
N ASN A 334 5.59 4.82 -28.81
CA ASN A 334 6.92 5.02 -29.36
C ASN A 334 8.01 4.87 -28.30
N GLN A 335 7.77 5.31 -27.06
CA GLN A 335 8.71 5.11 -25.96
C GLN A 335 8.79 3.63 -25.58
N ILE A 336 7.65 2.93 -25.50
CA ILE A 336 7.62 1.49 -25.21
C ILE A 336 8.40 0.72 -26.29
N ALA A 337 8.14 1.00 -27.57
CA ALA A 337 8.89 0.42 -28.68
C ALA A 337 10.38 0.75 -28.62
N ASP A 338 10.74 1.96 -28.16
CA ASP A 338 12.13 2.35 -27.94
C ASP A 338 12.79 1.51 -26.84
N TRP A 339 12.12 1.32 -25.71
CA TRP A 339 12.61 0.49 -24.60
C TRP A 339 12.81 -0.96 -25.01
N HIS A 340 11.85 -1.56 -25.72
CA HIS A 340 12.00 -2.92 -26.26
C HIS A 340 13.21 -3.04 -27.18
N PHE A 341 13.38 -2.09 -28.09
CA PHE A 341 14.50 -2.07 -29.02
C PHE A 341 15.85 -1.96 -28.30
N VAL A 342 15.96 -1.05 -27.33
CA VAL A 342 17.19 -0.85 -26.55
C VAL A 342 17.48 -2.09 -25.69
N ALA A 343 16.47 -2.63 -25.00
CA ALA A 343 16.61 -3.84 -24.19
C ALA A 343 17.04 -5.05 -25.04
N ALA A 344 16.53 -5.19 -26.27
CA ALA A 344 16.94 -6.26 -27.18
C ALA A 344 18.45 -6.18 -27.49
N ILE A 345 18.96 -4.98 -27.82
CA ILE A 345 20.39 -4.76 -28.08
C ILE A 345 21.23 -5.07 -26.85
N LEU A 346 20.85 -4.54 -25.68
CA LEU A 346 21.56 -4.77 -24.43
C LEU A 346 21.57 -6.26 -24.01
N SER A 347 20.54 -7.01 -24.39
CA SER A 347 20.48 -8.47 -24.20
C SER A 347 21.31 -9.25 -25.24
N GLY A 348 22.08 -8.57 -26.09
CA GLY A 348 22.93 -9.19 -27.12
C GLY A 348 22.22 -9.56 -28.42
N HIS A 349 20.95 -9.18 -28.60
CA HIS A 349 20.23 -9.44 -29.84
C HIS A 349 20.50 -8.35 -30.86
N GLU A 350 20.57 -8.73 -32.14
CA GLU A 350 20.55 -7.75 -33.23
C GLU A 350 19.14 -7.18 -33.37
N ALA A 351 19.02 -5.85 -33.31
CA ALA A 351 17.76 -5.14 -33.49
C ALA A 351 17.82 -4.26 -34.75
N ALA A 352 16.68 -3.91 -35.33
CA ALA A 352 16.67 -3.04 -36.50
C ALA A 352 15.55 -2.00 -36.46
N ARG A 353 15.84 -0.83 -37.02
CA ARG A 353 14.85 0.24 -37.22
C ARG A 353 14.75 0.62 -38.67
N ARG A 354 13.55 1.04 -39.06
CA ARG A 354 13.32 1.72 -40.33
C ARG A 354 13.22 3.21 -40.11
N TYR A 355 13.84 3.99 -40.98
CA TYR A 355 13.64 5.44 -41.02
C TYR A 355 12.56 5.81 -42.06
N PRO A 356 11.85 6.94 -41.89
CA PRO A 356 10.70 7.29 -42.72
C PRO A 356 11.06 7.54 -44.19
N GLU A 357 10.05 7.54 -45.06
CA GLU A 357 10.26 7.84 -46.48
C GLU A 357 10.70 9.30 -46.66
N GLY A 358 11.54 9.55 -47.67
CA GLY A 358 12.11 10.88 -47.91
C GLY A 358 13.16 11.33 -46.88
N HIS A 359 13.50 10.49 -45.90
CA HIS A 359 14.57 10.76 -44.94
C HIS A 359 15.87 10.04 -45.35
N CYS A 360 17.00 10.55 -44.89
CA CYS A 360 18.32 9.94 -45.04
C CYS A 360 19.05 9.93 -43.69
N LEU A 361 20.09 9.12 -43.61
CA LEU A 361 20.96 9.05 -42.46
C LEU A 361 22.17 9.94 -42.70
N ILE A 362 22.59 10.69 -41.69
CA ILE A 362 23.81 11.48 -41.76
C ILE A 362 24.90 10.69 -41.04
N VAL A 363 25.95 10.35 -41.77
CA VAL A 363 27.13 9.66 -41.26
C VAL A 363 28.32 10.61 -41.36
N GLU A 364 28.99 10.81 -40.24
CA GLU A 364 30.25 11.55 -40.21
C GLU A 364 31.41 10.59 -40.50
N LEU A 365 32.22 10.93 -41.49
CA LEU A 365 33.45 10.22 -41.83
C LEU A 365 34.61 11.22 -41.92
N SER A 366 35.83 10.73 -41.73
CA SER A 366 37.04 11.51 -41.96
C SER A 366 37.09 12.06 -43.39
N THR A 367 37.72 13.22 -43.58
CA THR A 367 37.64 14.04 -44.80
C THR A 367 37.99 13.31 -46.10
N ASP A 368 38.86 12.31 -46.04
CA ASP A 368 39.28 11.53 -47.22
C ASP A 368 38.58 10.17 -47.35
N THR A 369 37.64 9.86 -46.47
CA THR A 369 36.92 8.59 -46.45
C THR A 369 35.63 8.69 -47.26
N VAL A 370 35.41 7.73 -48.14
CA VAL A 370 34.14 7.53 -48.85
C VAL A 370 33.33 6.44 -48.16
N VAL A 371 32.00 6.51 -48.29
CA VAL A 371 31.11 5.47 -47.80
C VAL A 371 31.47 4.14 -48.49
N PRO A 372 31.81 3.07 -47.76
CA PRO A 372 32.18 1.79 -48.36
C PRO A 372 31.03 1.17 -49.17
N GLU A 373 31.38 0.48 -50.26
CA GLU A 373 30.44 -0.43 -50.92
C GLU A 373 30.20 -1.67 -50.05
N GLY A 374 28.99 -2.24 -50.14
CA GLY A 374 28.62 -3.41 -49.34
C GLY A 374 28.12 -3.02 -47.94
N THR A 375 28.58 -3.73 -46.91
CA THR A 375 28.13 -3.52 -45.53
C THR A 375 29.23 -2.89 -44.68
N PHE A 376 28.90 -1.83 -43.95
CA PHE A 376 29.80 -1.20 -42.98
C PHE A 376 29.06 -0.82 -41.70
N ALA A 377 29.82 -0.61 -40.63
CA ALA A 377 29.31 -0.23 -39.32
C ALA A 377 29.84 1.13 -38.89
N VAL A 378 29.02 1.88 -38.17
CA VAL A 378 29.42 3.10 -37.48
C VAL A 378 29.09 3.00 -36.00
N THR A 379 29.99 3.49 -35.16
CA THR A 379 29.75 3.53 -33.71
C THR A 379 28.88 4.73 -33.40
N VAL A 380 27.74 4.51 -32.74
CA VAL A 380 26.79 5.55 -32.36
C VAL A 380 26.45 5.45 -30.87
N PRO A 381 26.18 6.56 -30.18
CA PRO A 381 25.74 6.51 -28.79
C PRO A 381 24.38 5.83 -28.67
N LEU A 382 24.24 4.97 -27.65
CA LEU A 382 22.98 4.37 -27.26
C LEU A 382 22.44 5.12 -26.05
N PHE A 383 21.22 5.64 -26.18
CA PHE A 383 20.49 6.24 -25.08
C PHE A 383 18.99 5.98 -25.25
N THR A 384 18.23 6.14 -24.18
CA THR A 384 16.77 6.08 -24.22
C THR A 384 16.16 7.10 -23.28
N GLN A 385 14.90 7.46 -23.54
CA GLN A 385 14.13 8.37 -22.71
C GLN A 385 13.11 7.59 -21.88
N ILE A 386 13.15 7.72 -20.56
CA ILE A 386 12.23 7.08 -19.63
C ILE A 386 11.60 8.17 -18.76
N GLY A 387 10.34 8.50 -19.05
CA GLY A 387 9.71 9.70 -18.49
C GLY A 387 10.57 10.96 -18.77
N PRO A 388 10.93 11.76 -17.74
CA PRO A 388 11.80 12.92 -17.92
C PRO A 388 13.30 12.57 -17.99
N GLN A 389 13.70 11.31 -17.74
CA GLN A 389 15.10 10.92 -17.64
C GLN A 389 15.64 10.46 -18.99
N ARG A 390 16.78 11.01 -19.39
CA ARG A 390 17.61 10.48 -20.48
C ARG A 390 18.67 9.57 -19.88
N ILE A 391 18.66 8.29 -20.27
CA ILE A 391 19.61 7.29 -19.81
C ILE A 391 20.64 7.04 -20.90
N GLU A 392 21.89 7.37 -20.63
CA GLU A 392 23.03 7.06 -21.48
C GLU A 392 23.50 5.62 -21.22
N LEU A 393 23.71 4.85 -22.30
CA LEU A 393 23.97 3.40 -22.26
C LEU A 393 25.22 3.02 -23.06
N GLY A 394 26.13 3.99 -23.26
CA GLY A 394 27.37 3.79 -24.00
C GLY A 394 27.18 3.86 -25.51
N HIS A 395 27.77 2.92 -26.24
CA HIS A 395 27.81 2.94 -27.70
C HIS A 395 27.44 1.58 -28.30
N VAL A 396 26.88 1.62 -29.50
CA VAL A 396 26.50 0.45 -30.31
C VAL A 396 27.01 0.61 -31.73
N GLU A 397 27.09 -0.50 -32.46
CA GLU A 397 27.37 -0.47 -33.89
C GLU A 397 26.07 -0.39 -34.68
N ALA A 398 25.93 0.64 -35.50
CA ALA A 398 24.88 0.78 -36.49
C ALA A 398 25.39 0.30 -37.86
N TRP A 399 24.85 -0.83 -38.31
CA TRP A 399 25.19 -1.52 -39.53
C TRP A 399 24.28 -1.08 -40.68
N LEU A 400 24.93 -0.61 -41.75
CA LEU A 400 24.33 -0.17 -42.99
C LEU A 400 24.73 -1.13 -44.11
N THR A 401 23.74 -1.65 -44.84
CA THR A 401 23.95 -2.58 -45.95
C THR A 401 23.59 -1.89 -47.26
N ASP A 402 24.53 -1.91 -48.21
CA ASP A 402 24.45 -1.29 -49.53
C ASP A 402 23.97 0.17 -49.50
N PRO A 403 24.65 1.05 -48.74
CA PRO A 403 24.31 2.46 -48.62
C PRO A 403 24.51 3.22 -49.96
N ILE A 404 23.53 4.03 -50.35
CA ILE A 404 23.59 4.94 -51.48
C ILE A 404 23.83 6.35 -50.95
N THR A 405 24.93 6.98 -51.36
CA THR A 405 25.23 8.37 -51.01
C THR A 405 24.35 9.31 -51.83
N ILE A 406 23.57 10.15 -51.15
CA ILE A 406 22.72 11.18 -51.75
C ILE A 406 23.49 12.49 -51.87
N GLU A 407 24.16 12.90 -50.78
CA GLU A 407 24.88 14.16 -50.70
C GLU A 407 26.13 14.02 -49.82
N ARG A 408 27.17 14.79 -50.15
CA ARG A 408 28.38 14.93 -49.34
C ARG A 408 28.59 16.42 -49.05
N ARG A 409 28.74 16.77 -47.77
CA ARG A 409 29.07 18.13 -47.33
C ARG A 409 30.27 18.12 -46.41
N THR A 410 31.19 19.04 -46.62
CA THR A 410 32.35 19.25 -45.73
C THR A 410 32.16 20.56 -44.97
N GLN A 411 32.32 20.51 -43.65
CA GLN A 411 32.21 21.66 -42.77
C GLN A 411 33.38 21.63 -41.77
N GLY A 412 34.36 22.52 -41.96
CA GLY A 412 35.61 22.46 -41.20
C GLY A 412 36.38 21.18 -41.52
N ASP A 413 36.82 20.48 -40.48
CA ASP A 413 37.55 19.21 -40.57
C ASP A 413 36.65 17.98 -40.62
N HIS A 414 35.31 18.17 -40.68
CA HIS A 414 34.33 17.08 -40.66
C HIS A 414 33.65 16.94 -42.03
N THR A 415 33.51 15.71 -42.50
CA THR A 415 32.75 15.40 -43.73
C THR A 415 31.53 14.56 -43.39
N TYR A 416 30.37 15.08 -43.78
CA TYR A 416 29.06 14.46 -43.55
C TYR A 416 28.54 13.87 -44.86
N HIS A 417 28.17 12.59 -44.80
CA HIS A 417 27.56 11.85 -45.90
C HIS A 417 26.09 11.60 -45.57
N ALA A 418 25.20 12.14 -46.41
CA ALA A 418 23.80 11.78 -46.40
C ALA A 418 23.63 10.48 -47.19
N VAL A 419 23.26 9.40 -46.51
CA VAL A 419 23.10 8.06 -47.09
C VAL A 419 21.69 7.53 -46.95
N THR A 420 21.28 6.70 -47.89
CA THR A 420 20.05 5.91 -47.80
C THR A 420 20.33 4.45 -48.13
N THR A 421 19.45 3.54 -47.72
CA THR A 421 19.47 2.10 -47.94
C THR A 421 18.15 1.74 -48.65
N LEU A 422 18.18 0.71 -49.51
CA LEU A 422 17.02 0.34 -50.32
C LEU A 422 15.80 -0.04 -49.47
N ASP A 423 16.02 -0.71 -48.32
CA ASP A 423 14.97 -1.15 -47.40
C ASP A 423 14.72 -0.16 -46.24
N ARG A 424 15.43 0.98 -46.25
CA ARG A 424 15.44 2.01 -45.21
C ARG A 424 15.74 1.48 -43.82
N ARG A 425 16.52 0.40 -43.72
CA ARG A 425 16.76 -0.32 -42.47
C ARG A 425 18.18 -0.09 -41.98
N VAL A 426 18.31 0.10 -40.66
CA VAL A 426 19.59 0.11 -39.95
C VAL A 426 19.54 -1.00 -38.91
N ARG A 427 20.59 -1.82 -38.86
CA ARG A 427 20.73 -2.91 -37.88
C ARG A 427 21.68 -2.47 -36.78
N TYR A 428 21.39 -2.84 -35.55
CA TYR A 428 22.11 -2.39 -34.36
C TYR A 428 22.51 -3.59 -33.52
N ARG A 429 23.74 -3.57 -33.01
CA ARG A 429 24.27 -4.58 -32.09
C ARG A 429 25.26 -3.93 -31.12
N LEU A 430 25.49 -4.56 -29.97
CA LEU A 430 26.57 -4.16 -29.07
C LEU A 430 27.90 -4.20 -29.82
N SER A 431 28.77 -3.21 -29.57
CA SER A 431 30.11 -3.22 -30.16
C SER A 431 30.97 -4.29 -29.49
N ASP A 432 31.68 -5.10 -30.28
CA ASP A 432 32.58 -6.14 -29.79
C ASP A 432 33.73 -5.58 -28.92
N ALA A 433 34.04 -4.28 -29.06
CA ALA A 433 35.04 -3.58 -28.25
C ALA A 433 34.63 -3.39 -26.78
N ALA A 434 33.32 -3.33 -26.49
CA ALA A 434 32.83 -3.17 -25.12
C ALA A 434 33.02 -4.43 -24.26
N THR A 435 33.16 -5.61 -24.89
CA THR A 435 33.43 -6.87 -24.18
C THR A 435 34.88 -6.96 -23.70
N SER A 436 35.80 -6.20 -24.28
CA SER A 436 37.23 -6.23 -23.92
C SER A 436 37.56 -5.36 -22.71
N ALA A 437 36.83 -4.26 -22.48
CA ALA A 437 37.07 -3.36 -21.35
C ALA A 437 36.67 -3.97 -19.98
N VAL A 438 35.73 -4.91 -19.95
CA VAL A 438 35.30 -5.58 -18.70
C VAL A 438 36.27 -6.71 -18.29
N GLN A 439 37.11 -7.20 -19.22
CA GLN A 439 38.14 -8.21 -18.91
C GLN A 439 39.48 -7.60 -18.47
N GLU A 440 39.83 -6.39 -18.90
CA GLU A 440 41.08 -5.74 -18.49
C GLU A 440 41.04 -5.14 -17.08
N GLU A 441 39.88 -4.74 -16.55
CA GLU A 441 39.77 -4.27 -15.15
C GLU A 441 39.90 -5.40 -14.10
N ASN A 442 39.79 -6.68 -14.50
CA ASN A 442 39.90 -7.83 -13.58
C ASN A 442 41.30 -8.52 -13.59
N HIS A 443 42.31 -7.90 -14.22
CA HIS A 443 43.67 -8.47 -14.27
C HIS A 443 44.79 -7.52 -13.85
N ALA A 444 44.46 -6.31 -13.40
CA ALA A 444 45.43 -5.33 -12.93
C ALA A 444 45.44 -5.20 -11.40
N ASP A 445 45.59 -6.31 -10.68
CA ASP A 445 45.91 -6.29 -9.24
C ASP A 445 46.50 -7.65 -8.81
N ASP A 446 47.65 -8.02 -9.37
CA ASP A 446 48.55 -8.99 -8.73
C ASP A 446 49.98 -8.84 -9.27
N GLU A 447 50.71 -7.85 -8.74
CA GLU A 447 52.19 -7.90 -8.74
C GLU A 447 52.70 -7.82 -7.28
N PRO A 448 53.54 -8.79 -6.85
CA PRO A 448 53.95 -8.90 -5.46
C PRO A 448 55.10 -7.94 -5.16
N THR A 449 54.89 -7.06 -4.19
CA THR A 449 55.98 -6.23 -3.64
C THR A 449 56.93 -7.12 -2.83
N SER A 450 58.15 -7.25 -3.36
CA SER A 450 59.28 -7.87 -2.69
C SER A 450 60.09 -6.80 -1.95
N ALA A 451 60.08 -6.81 -0.62
CA ALA A 451 61.16 -6.33 0.27
C ALA A 451 60.88 -6.76 1.72
#